data_AF-A0A7J3NM35-F1
#
_entry.id   AF-A0A7J3NM35-F1
#
_cell.length_a   1.000
_cell.length_b   1.000
_cell.length_c   1.000
_cell.angle_alpha   90.00
_cell.angle_beta   90.00
_cell.angle_gamma   90.00
#
_symmetry.space_group_name_H-M   'P 1'
#
loop_
_entity.id
_entity.type
_entity.pdbx_description
1 polymer ?
#
loop_
_entity_poly.entity_id
_entity_poly.type
_entity_poly.pdbx_seq_one_letter_code
_entity_poly.pdbx_strand_id
1 'polypeptide(L)'
;MVHVKQEVWYEREVTGNESYSERHDIFEGVLRVKSGGSLTLVNVTFNVADNGNIIVEPGGLMNITDKDGDPSTGDGCLINSSKADFIFRVEAEAAFHAANSRFEWSHDFSLQVLSDEAHIANSSFSSGRIELYLEGDGCTVLGNVFGCDYCSLASKGDNKRIVGSTIANGVILVDGGSGNVVEENTVTNNEPRGHGLIFFFSQNTMARGNNVSSCYYGLMAISSSVTVEKCVFSDCKYGLLAAYSRVDAQSCSFTNNT
;
A
#
# COMPACT_ATOMS: atom_id res chain seq x y z
N MET A 1 -27.25 17.36 16.55
CA MET A 1 -26.58 16.10 16.97
C MET A 1 -27.05 15.03 16.00
N VAL A 2 -26.24 14.71 14.99
CA VAL A 2 -26.60 13.69 13.98
C VAL A 2 -26.45 12.34 14.66
N HIS A 3 -27.52 11.53 14.70
CA HIS A 3 -27.42 10.14 15.11
C HIS A 3 -26.70 9.38 13.99
N VAL A 4 -25.41 9.13 14.20
CA VAL A 4 -24.66 8.22 13.33
C VAL A 4 -25.22 6.82 13.55
N LYS A 5 -25.68 6.19 12.46
CA LYS A 5 -26.19 4.83 12.52
C LYS A 5 -25.01 3.89 12.76
N GLN A 6 -25.06 3.15 13.86
CA GLN A 6 -24.10 2.12 14.21
C GLN A 6 -24.74 0.74 14.08
N GLU A 7 -24.15 -0.13 13.25
CA GLU A 7 -24.55 -1.53 13.11
C GLU A 7 -23.35 -2.43 13.41
N VAL A 8 -23.61 -3.55 14.07
CA VAL A 8 -22.62 -4.61 14.27
C VAL A 8 -22.86 -5.67 13.21
N TRP A 9 -21.85 -5.94 12.40
CA TRP A 9 -21.83 -7.00 11.40
C TRP A 9 -21.05 -8.17 12.00
N TYR A 10 -21.66 -9.35 12.05
CA TYR A 10 -20.96 -10.54 12.56
C TYR A 10 -20.20 -11.24 11.42
N GLU A 11 -20.82 -12.22 10.77
CA GLU A 11 -20.40 -12.71 9.47
C GLU A 11 -21.25 -12.08 8.39
N ARG A 12 -20.62 -11.59 7.33
CA ARG A 12 -21.34 -10.96 6.21
C ARG A 12 -20.79 -11.43 4.89
N GLU A 13 -21.69 -11.88 4.03
CA GLU A 13 -21.38 -12.22 2.65
C GLU A 13 -22.11 -11.25 1.72
N VAL A 14 -21.36 -10.54 0.90
CA VAL A 14 -21.87 -9.65 -0.14
C VAL A 14 -21.90 -10.45 -1.44
N THR A 15 -23.10 -10.82 -1.89
CA THR A 15 -23.34 -11.62 -3.11
C THR A 15 -24.03 -10.84 -4.23
N GLY A 16 -24.41 -9.59 -3.95
CA GLY A 16 -24.98 -8.65 -4.92
C GLY A 16 -24.35 -7.26 -4.76
N ASN A 17 -25.03 -6.24 -5.25
CA ASN A 17 -24.54 -4.86 -5.15
C ASN A 17 -25.03 -4.23 -3.83
N GLU A 18 -24.09 -3.93 -2.95
CA GLU A 18 -24.33 -3.26 -1.68
C GLU A 18 -23.53 -1.95 -1.60
N SER A 19 -24.17 -0.89 -1.11
CA SER A 19 -23.53 0.41 -0.92
C SER A 19 -23.93 1.01 0.42
N TYR A 20 -22.92 1.49 1.14
CA TYR A 20 -23.06 2.11 2.46
C TYR A 20 -22.41 3.48 2.45
N SER A 21 -23.08 4.46 3.04
CA SER A 21 -22.53 5.82 3.14
C SER A 21 -22.84 6.48 4.47
N GLU A 22 -21.87 7.25 5.00
CA GLU A 22 -22.01 8.05 6.22
C GLU A 22 -22.38 7.20 7.45
N ARG A 23 -21.63 6.11 7.66
CA ARG A 23 -21.92 5.10 8.70
C ARG A 23 -20.72 4.82 9.58
N HIS A 24 -20.98 4.42 10.82
CA HIS A 24 -19.97 3.91 11.74
C HIS A 24 -20.35 2.48 12.12
N ASP A 25 -19.78 1.48 11.43
CA ASP A 25 -20.12 0.09 11.67
C ASP A 25 -18.98 -0.61 12.43
N ILE A 26 -19.33 -1.65 13.18
CA ILE A 26 -18.39 -2.56 13.85
C ILE A 26 -18.47 -3.92 13.15
N PHE A 27 -17.33 -4.55 12.93
CA PHE A 27 -17.23 -5.83 12.26
C PHE A 27 -16.64 -6.91 13.18
N GLU A 28 -17.46 -7.90 13.55
CA GLU A 28 -17.16 -9.04 14.42
C GLU A 28 -17.24 -10.38 13.66
N GLY A 29 -16.27 -10.71 12.81
CA GLY A 29 -16.26 -12.02 12.11
C GLY A 29 -15.48 -12.02 10.80
N VAL A 30 -16.06 -12.50 9.70
CA VAL A 30 -15.42 -12.40 8.37
C VAL A 30 -16.36 -11.76 7.34
N LEU A 31 -15.91 -10.65 6.75
CA LEU A 31 -16.60 -9.95 5.68
C LEU A 31 -16.08 -10.52 4.37
N ARG A 32 -16.97 -11.14 3.59
CA ARG A 32 -16.65 -11.75 2.30
C ARG A 32 -17.38 -11.02 1.20
N VAL A 33 -16.65 -10.42 0.26
CA VAL A 33 -17.23 -10.00 -1.01
C VAL A 33 -17.06 -11.16 -1.99
N LYS A 34 -18.16 -11.84 -2.28
CA LYS A 34 -18.19 -13.07 -3.09
C LYS A 34 -18.15 -12.75 -4.58
N SER A 35 -17.94 -13.78 -5.40
CA SER A 35 -18.06 -13.69 -6.85
C SER A 35 -19.42 -13.09 -7.27
N GLY A 36 -19.38 -12.05 -8.11
CA GLY A 36 -20.56 -11.29 -8.54
C GLY A 36 -21.10 -10.29 -7.50
N GLY A 37 -20.54 -10.28 -6.30
CA GLY A 37 -20.82 -9.28 -5.27
C GLY A 37 -19.99 -8.02 -5.46
N SER A 38 -20.60 -6.87 -5.16
CA SER A 38 -19.93 -5.57 -5.15
C SER A 38 -20.27 -4.83 -3.86
N LEU A 39 -19.25 -4.50 -3.07
CA LEU A 39 -19.38 -3.68 -1.87
C LEU A 39 -18.78 -2.31 -2.10
N THR A 40 -19.55 -1.25 -1.91
CA THR A 40 -19.06 0.13 -1.99
C THR A 40 -19.26 0.86 -0.66
N LEU A 41 -18.16 1.30 -0.06
CA LEU A 41 -18.13 2.07 1.18
C LEU A 41 -17.77 3.53 0.86
N VAL A 42 -18.61 4.48 1.26
CA VAL A 42 -18.41 5.91 1.05
C VAL A 42 -18.48 6.65 2.39
N ASN A 43 -17.40 7.23 2.88
CA ASN A 43 -17.39 7.91 4.20
C ASN A 43 -17.89 6.98 5.32
N VAL A 44 -17.40 5.74 5.31
CA VAL A 44 -17.74 4.75 6.34
C VAL A 44 -16.56 4.61 7.29
N THR A 45 -16.81 4.75 8.59
CA THR A 45 -15.90 4.25 9.62
C THR A 45 -16.24 2.79 9.88
N PHE A 46 -15.27 1.92 9.67
CA PHE A 46 -15.38 0.48 9.76
C PHE A 46 -14.41 -0.04 10.82
N ASN A 47 -14.93 -0.29 12.03
CA ASN A 47 -14.11 -0.77 13.14
C ASN A 47 -14.12 -2.30 13.16
N VAL A 48 -12.98 -2.90 12.85
CA VAL A 48 -12.83 -4.35 12.80
C VAL A 48 -12.40 -4.88 14.17
N ALA A 49 -13.28 -5.65 14.80
CA ALA A 49 -13.06 -6.27 16.10
C ALA A 49 -11.99 -7.38 16.05
N ASP A 50 -11.61 -7.91 17.22
CA ASP A 50 -10.48 -8.84 17.38
C ASP A 50 -10.62 -10.18 16.62
N ASN A 51 -11.83 -10.56 16.20
CA ASN A 51 -12.10 -11.75 15.37
C ASN A 51 -12.35 -11.41 13.89
N GLY A 52 -12.29 -10.12 13.53
CA GLY A 52 -12.56 -9.59 12.21
C GLY A 52 -11.52 -9.95 11.15
N ASN A 53 -11.95 -10.21 9.91
CA ASN A 53 -11.15 -10.26 8.69
C ASN A 53 -11.96 -9.73 7.51
N ILE A 54 -11.29 -9.17 6.49
CA ILE A 54 -11.91 -8.76 5.22
C ILE A 54 -11.30 -9.59 4.09
N ILE A 55 -12.15 -10.25 3.30
CA ILE A 55 -11.74 -11.08 2.17
C ILE A 55 -12.56 -10.67 0.95
N VAL A 56 -11.89 -10.28 -0.13
CA VAL A 56 -12.50 -10.11 -1.45
C VAL A 56 -12.15 -11.35 -2.27
N GLU A 57 -13.14 -12.20 -2.52
CA GLU A 57 -12.96 -13.49 -3.21
C GLU A 57 -12.92 -13.29 -4.74
N PRO A 58 -12.45 -14.29 -5.51
CA PRO A 58 -12.43 -14.21 -6.98
C PRO A 58 -13.76 -13.76 -7.58
N GLY A 59 -13.71 -12.75 -8.45
CA GLY A 59 -14.88 -12.11 -9.07
C GLY A 59 -15.68 -11.17 -8.16
N GLY A 60 -15.23 -10.93 -6.93
CA GLY A 60 -15.80 -9.92 -6.03
C GLY A 60 -15.15 -8.55 -6.23
N LEU A 61 -15.91 -7.47 -5.99
CA LEU A 61 -15.43 -6.09 -6.11
C LEU A 61 -15.63 -5.32 -4.80
N MET A 62 -14.56 -4.76 -4.24
CA MET A 62 -14.65 -3.85 -3.09
C MET A 62 -14.15 -2.46 -3.46
N ASN A 63 -15.02 -1.45 -3.28
CA ASN A 63 -14.71 -0.04 -3.45
C ASN A 63 -14.77 0.67 -2.10
N ILE A 64 -13.76 1.49 -1.81
CA ILE A 64 -13.64 2.30 -0.60
C ILE A 64 -13.27 3.70 -1.06
N THR A 65 -14.09 4.69 -0.70
CA THR A 65 -13.80 6.06 -1.06
C THR A 65 -14.25 7.03 0.01
N ASP A 66 -13.48 8.10 0.18
CA ASP A 66 -14.01 9.33 0.74
C ASP A 66 -14.65 10.18 -0.38
N LYS A 67 -15.73 10.86 -0.04
CA LYS A 67 -16.55 11.66 -0.95
C LYS A 67 -16.03 13.07 -1.15
N ASP A 68 -15.36 13.65 -0.15
CA ASP A 68 -14.85 15.02 -0.27
C ASP A 68 -13.45 15.08 -0.92
N GLY A 69 -12.76 13.94 -0.96
CA GLY A 69 -11.46 13.78 -1.59
C GLY A 69 -10.29 14.31 -0.78
N ASP A 70 -10.49 14.60 0.51
CA ASP A 70 -9.45 15.08 1.42
C ASP A 70 -9.12 14.01 2.48
N PRO A 71 -8.07 13.20 2.30
CA PRO A 71 -7.71 12.18 3.30
C PRO A 71 -7.27 12.77 4.64
N SER A 72 -7.06 14.10 4.74
CA SER A 72 -6.65 14.78 5.97
C SER A 72 -7.82 15.23 6.85
N THR A 73 -9.04 15.28 6.32
CA THR A 73 -10.23 15.60 7.10
C THR A 73 -10.71 14.36 7.84
N GLY A 74 -11.18 14.55 9.07
CA GLY A 74 -11.61 13.51 10.02
C GLY A 74 -12.71 12.56 9.53
N ASP A 75 -13.24 12.77 8.34
CA ASP A 75 -14.43 12.18 7.72
C ASP A 75 -14.13 11.12 6.63
N GLY A 76 -12.87 10.95 6.23
CA GLY A 76 -12.51 9.91 5.28
C GLY A 76 -12.87 8.49 5.72
N CYS A 77 -13.18 7.65 4.73
CA CYS A 77 -13.52 6.24 4.95
C CYS A 77 -12.37 5.57 5.72
N LEU A 78 -12.66 5.17 6.96
CA LEU A 78 -11.68 4.67 7.91
C LEU A 78 -11.89 3.17 8.08
N ILE A 79 -10.89 2.35 7.75
CA ILE A 79 -10.84 0.97 8.23
C ILE A 79 -9.84 0.92 9.38
N ASN A 80 -10.30 0.50 10.55
CA ASN A 80 -9.40 0.30 11.68
C ASN A 80 -9.55 -1.07 12.34
N SER A 81 -8.51 -1.53 13.02
CA SER A 81 -8.57 -2.74 13.85
C SER A 81 -7.61 -2.66 15.03
N SER A 82 -8.01 -3.25 16.16
CA SER A 82 -7.14 -3.48 17.32
C SER A 82 -6.41 -4.83 17.28
N LYS A 83 -6.72 -5.67 16.31
CA LYS A 83 -6.25 -7.06 16.24
C LYS A 83 -4.81 -7.14 15.72
N ALA A 84 -3.96 -7.93 16.38
CA ALA A 84 -2.56 -8.12 15.99
C ALA A 84 -2.34 -8.92 14.69
N ASP A 85 -3.31 -9.71 14.26
CA ASP A 85 -3.27 -10.53 13.05
C ASP A 85 -4.49 -10.25 12.16
N PHE A 86 -4.83 -8.98 11.97
CA PHE A 86 -5.89 -8.61 11.02
C PHE A 86 -5.42 -8.86 9.59
N ILE A 87 -6.22 -9.63 8.84
CA ILE A 87 -5.99 -9.89 7.43
C ILE A 87 -7.04 -9.13 6.63
N PHE A 88 -6.57 -8.21 5.79
CA PHE A 88 -7.33 -7.76 4.64
C PHE A 88 -6.70 -8.39 3.40
N ARG A 89 -7.42 -9.33 2.79
CA ARG A 89 -6.97 -10.06 1.61
C ARG A 89 -7.90 -9.83 0.41
N VAL A 90 -7.31 -9.48 -0.72
CA VAL A 90 -7.95 -9.40 -2.03
C VAL A 90 -7.36 -10.52 -2.88
N GLU A 91 -8.16 -11.54 -3.17
CA GLU A 91 -7.71 -12.72 -3.92
C GLU A 91 -7.47 -12.40 -5.40
N ALA A 92 -6.77 -13.30 -6.10
CA ALA A 92 -6.66 -13.22 -7.56
C ALA A 92 -8.05 -13.20 -8.21
N GLU A 93 -8.16 -12.52 -9.36
CA GLU A 93 -9.42 -12.32 -10.11
C GLU A 93 -10.50 -11.50 -9.36
N ALA A 94 -10.23 -11.01 -8.15
CA ALA A 94 -11.06 -9.99 -7.50
C ALA A 94 -10.69 -8.59 -8.01
N ALA A 95 -11.42 -7.55 -7.57
CA ALA A 95 -11.06 -6.16 -7.80
C ALA A 95 -11.13 -5.34 -6.51
N PHE A 96 -10.17 -4.43 -6.33
CA PHE A 96 -10.10 -3.58 -5.15
C PHE A 96 -9.71 -2.14 -5.49
N HIS A 97 -10.61 -1.21 -5.17
CA HIS A 97 -10.38 0.21 -5.38
C HIS A 97 -10.49 0.95 -4.04
N ALA A 98 -9.41 1.62 -3.65
CA ALA A 98 -9.37 2.50 -2.50
C ALA A 98 -8.91 3.89 -2.94
N ALA A 99 -9.70 4.92 -2.64
CA ALA A 99 -9.37 6.29 -2.96
C ALA A 99 -9.63 7.19 -1.76
N ASN A 100 -8.70 8.11 -1.46
CA ASN A 100 -8.88 9.10 -0.40
C ASN A 100 -9.28 8.47 0.95
N SER A 101 -8.80 7.26 1.23
CA SER A 101 -9.24 6.47 2.38
C SER A 101 -8.18 6.46 3.48
N ARG A 102 -8.57 6.08 4.68
CA ARG A 102 -7.65 5.93 5.81
C ARG A 102 -7.68 4.51 6.32
N PHE A 103 -6.50 4.01 6.61
CA PHE A 103 -6.32 2.72 7.21
C PHE A 103 -5.43 2.85 8.45
N GLU A 104 -5.97 2.49 9.60
CA GLU A 104 -5.35 2.73 10.91
C GLU A 104 -5.39 1.50 11.81
N TRP A 105 -4.26 1.12 12.42
CA TRP A 105 -4.21 -0.10 13.24
C TRP A 105 -3.38 0.06 14.50
N SER A 106 -3.81 -0.55 15.60
CA SER A 106 -3.04 -0.48 16.83
C SER A 106 -1.86 -1.47 16.88
N HIS A 107 -1.74 -2.35 15.90
CA HIS A 107 -0.74 -3.42 15.81
C HIS A 107 -0.31 -3.64 14.36
N ASP A 108 0.58 -4.60 14.14
CA ASP A 108 1.06 -5.01 12.82
C ASP A 108 -0.12 -5.38 11.90
N PHE A 109 -0.06 -4.90 10.66
CA PHE A 109 -1.11 -5.08 9.67
C PHE A 109 -0.55 -5.52 8.32
N SER A 110 -1.28 -6.41 7.65
CA SER A 110 -1.01 -6.81 6.27
C SER A 110 -2.25 -6.63 5.39
N LEU A 111 -2.12 -5.80 4.35
CA LEU A 111 -3.03 -5.77 3.20
C LEU A 111 -2.40 -6.60 2.09
N GLN A 112 -3.00 -7.75 1.80
CA GLN A 112 -2.53 -8.67 0.76
C GLN A 112 -3.42 -8.54 -0.46
N VAL A 113 -2.84 -8.09 -1.57
CA VAL A 113 -3.53 -7.87 -2.84
C VAL A 113 -2.93 -8.80 -3.88
N LEU A 114 -3.60 -9.92 -4.09
CA LEU A 114 -3.26 -10.93 -5.11
C LEU A 114 -3.95 -10.64 -6.46
N SER A 115 -4.83 -9.65 -6.49
CA SER A 115 -5.58 -9.21 -7.67
C SER A 115 -4.73 -8.39 -8.63
N ASP A 116 -4.97 -8.58 -9.94
CA ASP A 116 -4.40 -7.75 -11.01
C ASP A 116 -5.17 -6.41 -11.19
N GLU A 117 -6.35 -6.29 -10.59
CA GLU A 117 -7.24 -5.12 -10.65
C GLU A 117 -7.30 -4.43 -9.30
N ALA A 118 -6.16 -3.84 -8.90
CA ALA A 118 -6.07 -3.05 -7.68
C ALA A 118 -5.56 -1.62 -7.91
N HIS A 119 -6.33 -0.67 -7.39
CA HIS A 119 -6.05 0.75 -7.47
C HIS A 119 -6.18 1.37 -6.09
N ILE A 120 -5.04 1.76 -5.49
CA ILE A 120 -4.99 2.39 -4.17
C ILE A 120 -4.42 3.79 -4.35
N ALA A 121 -5.24 4.81 -4.14
CA ALA A 121 -4.88 6.19 -4.40
C ALA A 121 -5.17 7.12 -3.21
N ASN A 122 -4.28 8.09 -3.00
CA ASN A 122 -4.44 9.20 -2.07
C ASN A 122 -4.88 8.77 -0.66
N SER A 123 -4.47 7.59 -0.22
CA SER A 123 -4.88 7.02 1.05
C SER A 123 -3.77 7.14 2.09
N SER A 124 -4.14 7.21 3.36
CA SER A 124 -3.19 7.22 4.47
C SER A 124 -3.18 5.89 5.20
N PHE A 125 -1.98 5.43 5.53
CA PHE A 125 -1.71 4.22 6.29
C PHE A 125 -0.92 4.61 7.54
N SER A 126 -1.48 4.39 8.72
CA SER A 126 -0.85 4.82 9.97
C SER A 126 -1.00 3.81 11.11
N SER A 127 -0.06 3.94 12.05
CA SER A 127 0.08 3.14 13.27
C SER A 127 0.55 1.69 13.05
N GLY A 128 1.34 1.19 14.00
CA GLY A 128 1.95 -0.15 13.95
C GLY A 128 2.98 -0.33 12.83
N ARG A 129 3.28 -1.59 12.51
CA ARG A 129 4.00 -1.99 11.30
C ARG A 129 3.01 -2.28 10.18
N ILE A 130 3.20 -1.69 9.01
CA ILE A 130 2.27 -1.85 7.87
C ILE A 130 2.98 -2.52 6.72
N GLU A 131 2.37 -3.59 6.20
CA GLU A 131 2.81 -4.26 4.98
C GLU A 131 1.70 -4.24 3.94
N LEU A 132 1.91 -3.48 2.86
CA LEU A 132 1.10 -3.58 1.64
C LEU A 132 1.80 -4.53 0.68
N TYR A 133 1.23 -5.72 0.49
CA TYR A 133 1.76 -6.76 -0.41
C TYR A 133 0.94 -6.81 -1.69
N LEU A 134 1.56 -6.46 -2.82
CA LEU A 134 0.94 -6.45 -4.15
C LEU A 134 1.54 -7.60 -4.98
N GLU A 135 0.81 -8.70 -5.16
CA GLU A 135 1.26 -9.83 -5.99
C GLU A 135 0.69 -9.80 -7.41
N GLY A 136 -0.54 -9.30 -7.60
CA GLY A 136 -1.20 -9.31 -8.90
C GLY A 136 -0.69 -8.23 -9.84
N ASP A 137 -0.55 -8.53 -11.12
CA ASP A 137 0.03 -7.69 -12.18
C ASP A 137 -0.75 -6.39 -12.38
N GLY A 138 -0.10 -5.31 -12.80
CA GLY A 138 -0.82 -4.06 -13.15
C GLY A 138 -1.37 -3.25 -11.97
N CYS A 139 -1.16 -3.67 -10.72
CA CYS A 139 -1.55 -2.90 -9.54
C CYS A 139 -0.97 -1.47 -9.55
N THR A 140 -1.76 -0.51 -9.07
CA THR A 140 -1.35 0.89 -8.95
C THR A 140 -1.48 1.43 -7.52
N VAL A 141 -0.44 2.12 -7.07
CA VAL A 141 -0.36 2.82 -5.78
C VAL A 141 0.03 4.27 -6.06
N LEU A 142 -0.89 5.21 -5.87
CA LEU A 142 -0.74 6.60 -6.31
C LEU A 142 -0.94 7.58 -5.15
N GLY A 143 0.04 8.41 -4.84
CA GLY A 143 -0.15 9.53 -3.90
C GLY A 143 -0.45 9.12 -2.45
N ASN A 144 -0.07 7.92 -2.02
CA ASN A 144 -0.40 7.42 -0.68
C ASN A 144 0.62 7.91 0.36
N VAL A 145 0.20 7.98 1.62
CA VAL A 145 1.06 8.35 2.74
C VAL A 145 1.14 7.19 3.73
N PHE A 146 2.35 6.70 3.99
CA PHE A 146 2.63 5.65 4.95
C PHE A 146 3.40 6.27 6.13
N GLY A 147 2.68 6.55 7.21
CA GLY A 147 3.18 7.22 8.41
C GLY A 147 3.14 6.30 9.62
N CYS A 148 3.91 5.21 9.57
CA CYS A 148 3.89 4.14 10.57
C CYS A 148 5.29 3.88 11.15
N ASP A 149 5.39 3.04 12.18
CA ASP A 149 6.69 2.78 12.84
C ASP A 149 7.65 2.05 11.89
N TYR A 150 7.10 1.15 11.07
CA TYR A 150 7.78 0.54 9.94
C TYR A 150 6.81 0.26 8.80
N CYS A 151 7.06 0.79 7.61
CA CYS A 151 6.17 0.61 6.47
C CYS A 151 6.88 -0.13 5.32
N SER A 152 6.26 -1.20 4.79
CA SER A 152 6.74 -1.90 3.60
C SER A 152 5.67 -1.87 2.52
N LEU A 153 6.02 -1.31 1.37
CA LEU A 153 5.28 -1.53 0.13
C LEU A 153 6.07 -2.57 -0.65
N ALA A 154 5.62 -3.82 -0.57
CA ALA A 154 6.25 -4.94 -1.23
C ALA A 154 5.42 -5.36 -2.44
N SER A 155 6.07 -5.43 -3.58
CA SER A 155 5.45 -5.61 -4.87
C SER A 155 6.12 -6.75 -5.63
N LYS A 156 5.34 -7.71 -6.08
CA LYS A 156 5.76 -8.88 -6.86
C LYS A 156 4.92 -8.97 -8.13
N GLY A 157 5.52 -9.45 -9.22
CA GLY A 157 4.87 -9.50 -10.53
C GLY A 157 5.12 -8.25 -11.40
N ASP A 158 4.41 -8.17 -12.52
CA ASP A 158 4.69 -7.28 -13.63
C ASP A 158 3.87 -5.98 -13.59
N ASN A 159 4.36 -4.97 -14.31
CA ASN A 159 3.64 -3.74 -14.66
C ASN A 159 3.07 -2.93 -13.49
N LYS A 160 3.72 -3.02 -12.33
CA LYS A 160 3.31 -2.30 -11.12
C LYS A 160 3.63 -0.82 -11.25
N ARG A 161 2.75 0.04 -10.75
CA ARG A 161 2.97 1.48 -10.79
C ARG A 161 2.84 2.09 -9.40
N ILE A 162 3.96 2.51 -8.82
CA ILE A 162 4.04 3.12 -7.49
C ILE A 162 4.51 4.57 -7.67
N VAL A 163 3.60 5.53 -7.47
CA VAL A 163 3.80 6.93 -7.86
C VAL A 163 3.49 7.87 -6.72
N GLY A 164 4.31 8.91 -6.54
CA GLY A 164 3.97 10.08 -5.74
C GLY A 164 3.71 9.78 -4.26
N SER A 165 4.09 8.60 -3.77
CA SER A 165 3.78 8.18 -2.41
C SER A 165 4.88 8.62 -1.43
N THR A 166 4.48 8.91 -0.20
CA THR A 166 5.41 9.25 0.90
C THR A 166 5.47 8.09 1.88
N ILE A 167 6.66 7.52 2.08
CA ILE A 167 6.91 6.41 2.97
C ILE A 167 7.88 6.87 4.07
N ALA A 168 7.40 6.96 5.31
CA ALA A 168 8.21 7.25 6.48
C ALA A 168 8.60 5.96 7.20
N ASN A 169 9.85 5.85 7.63
CA ASN A 169 10.44 4.68 8.28
C ASN A 169 10.19 3.38 7.52
N GLY A 170 10.31 3.41 6.19
CA GLY A 170 9.87 2.29 5.38
C GLY A 170 10.69 2.03 4.12
N VAL A 171 10.19 1.12 3.30
CA VAL A 171 10.84 0.63 2.08
C VAL A 171 9.82 0.45 0.96
N ILE A 172 10.23 0.75 -0.27
CA ILE A 172 9.57 0.24 -1.47
C ILE A 172 10.40 -0.94 -1.97
N LEU A 173 9.82 -2.13 -1.92
CA LEU A 173 10.42 -3.39 -2.38
C LEU A 173 9.71 -3.86 -3.65
N VAL A 174 10.47 -4.04 -4.72
CA VAL A 174 10.02 -4.74 -5.93
C VAL A 174 10.78 -6.05 -6.02
N ASP A 175 10.07 -7.17 -5.82
CA ASP A 175 10.59 -8.53 -5.85
C ASP A 175 10.05 -9.31 -7.06
N GLY A 176 10.87 -9.39 -8.09
CA GLY A 176 10.57 -10.03 -9.35
C GLY A 176 9.83 -9.14 -10.34
N GLY A 177 9.35 -9.78 -11.40
CA GLY A 177 8.54 -9.19 -12.46
C GLY A 177 9.28 -8.23 -13.40
N SER A 178 8.54 -7.68 -14.35
CA SER A 178 9.03 -6.81 -15.43
C SER A 178 8.14 -5.59 -15.65
N GLY A 179 8.74 -4.49 -16.10
CA GLY A 179 7.99 -3.29 -16.49
C GLY A 179 7.44 -2.48 -15.31
N ASN A 180 7.99 -2.69 -14.12
CA ASN A 180 7.59 -1.98 -12.91
C ASN A 180 8.08 -0.53 -12.94
N VAL A 181 7.26 0.39 -12.44
CA VAL A 181 7.55 1.82 -12.38
C VAL A 181 7.41 2.31 -10.94
N VAL A 182 8.50 2.85 -10.41
CA VAL A 182 8.58 3.49 -9.10
C VAL A 182 8.98 4.95 -9.33
N GLU A 183 8.04 5.87 -9.27
CA GLU A 183 8.29 7.27 -9.65
C GLU A 183 7.80 8.31 -8.65
N GLU A 184 8.58 9.38 -8.49
CA GLU A 184 8.19 10.57 -7.72
C GLU A 184 7.84 10.27 -6.24
N ASN A 185 8.35 9.17 -5.69
CA ASN A 185 8.12 8.81 -4.29
C ASN A 185 9.11 9.51 -3.37
N THR A 186 8.68 9.78 -2.15
CA THR A 186 9.57 10.19 -1.05
C THR A 186 9.69 9.04 -0.06
N VAL A 187 10.90 8.54 0.16
CA VAL A 187 11.17 7.45 1.11
C VAL A 187 12.22 7.92 2.11
N THR A 188 11.85 7.96 3.38
CA THR A 188 12.79 8.23 4.48
C THR A 188 12.81 7.04 5.40
N ASN A 189 14.00 6.57 5.79
CA ASN A 189 14.08 5.45 6.73
C ASN A 189 15.19 5.64 7.75
N ASN A 190 14.87 6.11 8.95
CA ASN A 190 15.86 6.41 9.98
C ASN A 190 16.34 5.17 10.77
N GLU A 191 15.92 3.96 10.37
CA GLU A 191 16.36 2.73 11.03
C GLU A 191 17.81 2.38 10.68
N PRO A 192 18.64 1.89 11.64
CA PRO A 192 20.04 1.53 11.39
C PRO A 192 20.26 0.47 10.31
N ARG A 193 19.20 -0.24 9.88
CA ARG A 193 19.20 -1.21 8.78
C ARG A 193 18.05 -0.97 7.80
N GLY A 194 17.43 0.20 7.86
CA GLY A 194 16.33 0.58 6.98
C GLY A 194 16.78 0.70 5.53
N HIS A 195 15.92 0.39 4.58
CA HIS A 195 16.23 0.47 3.15
C HIS A 195 15.26 1.44 2.48
N GLY A 196 15.73 2.18 1.48
CA GLY A 196 14.88 3.08 0.69
C GLY A 196 14.15 2.35 -0.42
N LEU A 197 14.86 2.08 -1.51
CA LEU A 197 14.37 1.33 -2.66
C LEU A 197 15.11 -0.01 -2.76
N ILE A 198 14.37 -1.11 -2.86
CA ILE A 198 14.93 -2.44 -3.10
C ILE A 198 14.33 -3.02 -4.37
N PHE A 199 15.21 -3.53 -5.23
CA PHE A 199 14.87 -4.26 -6.44
C PHE A 199 15.56 -5.63 -6.39
N PHE A 200 14.77 -6.69 -6.23
CA PHE A 200 15.24 -8.07 -6.29
C PHE A 200 14.64 -8.75 -7.50
N PHE A 201 15.47 -9.45 -8.28
CA PHE A 201 15.04 -10.26 -9.44
C PHE A 201 14.16 -9.54 -10.48
N SER A 202 14.09 -8.20 -10.44
CA SER A 202 13.17 -7.40 -11.26
C SER A 202 13.82 -7.01 -12.58
N GLN A 203 13.05 -7.01 -13.67
CA GLN A 203 13.54 -6.75 -15.02
C GLN A 203 12.88 -5.50 -15.59
N ASN A 204 13.61 -4.74 -16.41
CA ASN A 204 13.07 -3.55 -17.07
C ASN A 204 12.34 -2.59 -16.11
N THR A 205 12.83 -2.47 -14.87
CA THR A 205 12.21 -1.62 -13.84
C THR A 205 12.69 -0.19 -14.03
N MET A 206 11.79 0.78 -13.91
CA MET A 206 12.10 2.21 -13.94
C MET A 206 11.94 2.80 -12.54
N ALA A 207 13.01 3.41 -12.03
CA ALA A 207 12.98 4.23 -10.81
C ALA A 207 13.26 5.69 -11.19
N ARG A 208 12.26 6.58 -11.13
CA ARG A 208 12.41 7.95 -11.63
C ARG A 208 11.96 9.03 -10.66
N GLY A 209 12.79 10.04 -10.43
CA GLY A 209 12.38 11.22 -9.64
C GLY A 209 12.11 10.93 -8.17
N ASN A 210 12.57 9.78 -7.65
CA ASN A 210 12.38 9.43 -6.25
C ASN A 210 13.35 10.21 -5.37
N ASN A 211 12.88 10.66 -4.21
CA ASN A 211 13.69 11.26 -3.16
C ASN A 211 13.83 10.27 -2.00
N VAL A 212 15.04 9.80 -1.76
CA VAL A 212 15.34 8.76 -0.77
C VAL A 212 16.36 9.29 0.22
N SER A 213 16.04 9.21 1.52
CA SER A 213 16.91 9.78 2.55
C SER A 213 17.03 8.97 3.83
N SER A 214 18.14 9.16 4.54
CA SER A 214 18.42 8.60 5.88
C SER A 214 18.53 7.07 5.97
N CYS A 215 18.53 6.34 4.84
CA CYS A 215 18.48 4.87 4.83
C CYS A 215 19.85 4.21 5.01
N TYR A 216 19.89 2.93 5.38
CA TYR A 216 21.10 2.12 5.28
C TYR A 216 21.53 1.89 3.81
N TYR A 217 20.59 1.55 2.93
CA TYR A 217 20.80 1.63 1.47
C TYR A 217 19.76 2.57 0.87
N GLY A 218 20.20 3.57 0.11
CA GLY A 218 19.31 4.42 -0.68
C GLY A 218 18.64 3.61 -1.80
N LEU A 219 19.45 2.99 -2.66
CA LEU A 219 19.01 2.01 -3.64
C LEU A 219 19.79 0.70 -3.50
N MET A 220 19.07 -0.41 -3.45
CA MET A 220 19.63 -1.76 -3.55
C MET A 220 19.03 -2.49 -4.76
N ALA A 221 19.88 -2.95 -5.67
CA ALA A 221 19.50 -3.81 -6.77
C ALA A 221 20.28 -5.13 -6.70
N ILE A 222 19.57 -6.26 -6.65
CA ILE A 222 20.16 -7.60 -6.69
C ILE A 222 19.50 -8.41 -7.81
N SER A 223 20.32 -9.00 -8.68
CA SER A 223 19.87 -9.79 -9.83
C SER A 223 18.80 -9.09 -10.69
N SER A 224 18.91 -7.77 -10.84
CA SER A 224 17.87 -6.92 -11.43
C SER A 224 18.38 -6.10 -12.62
N SER A 225 17.48 -5.66 -13.48
CA SER A 225 17.73 -4.67 -14.54
C SER A 225 16.89 -3.42 -14.27
N VAL A 226 17.53 -2.34 -13.83
CA VAL A 226 16.87 -1.12 -13.36
C VAL A 226 17.43 0.11 -14.08
N THR A 227 16.54 0.95 -14.61
CA THR A 227 16.89 2.31 -15.06
C THR A 227 16.55 3.28 -13.94
N VAL A 228 17.49 4.14 -13.56
CA VAL A 228 17.35 5.08 -12.45
C VAL A 228 17.57 6.49 -12.96
N GLU A 229 16.54 7.32 -12.96
CA GLU A 229 16.58 8.66 -13.56
C GLU A 229 16.17 9.74 -12.57
N LYS A 230 16.95 10.81 -12.45
CA LYS A 230 16.56 12.01 -11.66
C LYS A 230 16.23 11.71 -10.20
N CYS A 231 16.74 10.61 -9.65
CA CYS A 231 16.55 10.25 -8.25
C CYS A 231 17.58 10.98 -7.36
N VAL A 232 17.17 11.28 -6.13
CA VAL A 232 18.02 11.88 -5.10
C VAL A 232 18.18 10.86 -3.99
N PHE A 233 19.43 10.55 -3.63
CA PHE A 233 19.79 9.67 -2.52
C PHE A 233 20.66 10.47 -1.55
N SER A 234 20.13 10.75 -0.35
CA SER A 234 20.76 11.64 0.62
C SER A 234 20.88 11.02 2.01
N ASP A 235 21.98 11.32 2.71
CA ASP A 235 22.20 10.89 4.09
C ASP A 235 22.03 9.37 4.31
N CYS A 236 22.27 8.57 3.26
CA CYS A 236 22.18 7.12 3.33
C CYS A 236 23.54 6.53 3.69
N LYS A 237 23.61 5.45 4.48
CA LYS A 237 24.89 4.78 4.75
C LYS A 237 25.56 4.33 3.46
N TYR A 238 24.78 3.79 2.52
CA TYR A 238 25.23 3.50 1.16
C TYR A 238 24.21 4.09 0.18
N GLY A 239 24.66 4.94 -0.74
CA GLY A 239 23.77 5.54 -1.74
C GLY A 239 23.18 4.52 -2.73
N LEU A 240 24.03 3.60 -3.23
CA LEU A 240 23.69 2.59 -4.22
C LEU A 240 24.45 1.28 -3.96
N LEU A 241 23.74 0.16 -3.96
CA LEU A 241 24.30 -1.19 -4.06
C LEU A 241 23.74 -1.89 -5.30
N ALA A 242 24.62 -2.38 -6.16
CA ALA A 242 24.25 -3.22 -7.30
C ALA A 242 25.03 -4.55 -7.24
N ALA A 243 24.32 -5.67 -7.11
CA ALA A 243 24.90 -7.01 -7.12
C ALA A 243 24.24 -7.86 -8.20
N TYR A 244 25.05 -8.44 -9.11
CA TYR A 244 24.55 -9.22 -10.25
C TYR A 244 23.47 -8.49 -11.08
N SER A 245 23.51 -7.16 -11.07
CA SER A 245 22.46 -6.30 -11.60
C SER A 245 22.99 -5.38 -12.69
N ARG A 246 22.13 -5.02 -13.63
CA ARG A 246 22.34 -3.92 -14.57
C ARG A 246 21.60 -2.70 -14.05
N VAL A 247 22.34 -1.68 -13.62
CA VAL A 247 21.77 -0.39 -13.19
C VAL A 247 22.24 0.69 -14.15
N ASP A 248 21.32 1.31 -14.88
CA ASP A 248 21.59 2.48 -15.72
C ASP A 248 21.12 3.73 -14.99
N ALA A 249 22.05 4.45 -14.33
CA ALA A 249 21.74 5.61 -13.50
C ALA A 249 22.10 6.92 -14.22
N GLN A 250 21.12 7.80 -14.40
CA GLN A 250 21.26 9.06 -15.13
C GLN A 250 20.66 10.23 -14.37
N SER A 251 21.38 11.36 -14.35
CA SER A 251 20.95 12.60 -13.68
C SER A 251 20.56 12.41 -12.20
N CYS A 252 21.17 11.43 -11.52
CA CYS A 252 20.91 11.17 -10.10
C CYS A 252 21.86 11.98 -9.21
N SER A 253 21.40 12.31 -8.00
CA SER A 253 22.19 12.99 -6.98
C SER A 253 22.47 12.04 -5.81
N PHE A 254 23.73 12.00 -5.36
CA PHE A 254 24.17 11.23 -4.20
C PHE A 254 24.90 12.16 -3.24
N THR A 255 24.27 12.53 -2.13
CA THR A 255 24.80 13.54 -1.20
C THR A 255 24.88 13.00 0.22
N ASN A 256 25.98 13.25 0.94
CA ASN A 256 26.20 12.81 2.33
C ASN A 256 26.04 11.30 2.55
N ASN A 257 26.30 10.49 1.51
CA ASN A 257 26.33 9.04 1.65
C ASN A 257 27.73 8.58 2.06
N THR A 258 27.84 7.57 2.92
CA THR A 258 29.14 7.05 3.42
C THR A 258 29.69 5.84 2.67
#